data_AF-A0A1Y2M1F9-F1
#
_entry.id   AF-A0A1Y2M1F9-F1
#
_cell.length_a   1.000
_cell.length_b   1.000
_cell.length_c   1.000
_cell.angle_alpha   90.00
_cell.angle_beta   90.00
_cell.angle_gamma   90.00
#
_symmetry.space_group_name_H-M   'P 1'
#
loop_
_entity.id
_entity.type
_entity.pdbx_description
1 polymer ?
#
loop_
_entity_poly.entity_id
_entity_poly.type
_entity_poly.pdbx_seq_one_letter_code
_entity_poly.pdbx_strand_id
1 'polypeptide(L)'
;MAKQANQEVRIFARELIRVRKQSNRLHTSKAQLNSVQMQVNEAFSVRKIEGSIKASTGIMKDVNSLVRLPELTGTMRELSSELMKAGIIEEMVDDTLMDAEGLEEDEEAEEEVDKVLSDILKDRLPASKAKEEELPSVAQPAEEEEEDDQEEMLAQMRGRLEALKS
;
A
#
# COMPACT_ATOMS: atom_id res chain seq x y z
N MET A 1 9.71 27.98 -0.09
CA MET A 1 10.61 26.98 0.53
C MET A 1 9.83 25.88 1.25
N ALA A 2 9.03 26.16 2.29
CA ALA A 2 8.32 25.10 3.03
C ALA A 2 7.35 24.24 2.17
N LYS A 3 6.60 24.86 1.24
CA LYS A 3 5.71 24.13 0.32
C LYS A 3 6.46 23.21 -0.66
N GLN A 4 7.62 23.64 -1.16
CA GLN A 4 8.46 22.84 -2.05
C GLN A 4 9.08 21.66 -1.29
N ALA A 5 9.61 21.91 -0.09
CA ALA A 5 10.13 20.85 0.75
C ALA A 5 9.07 19.78 1.05
N ASN A 6 7.84 20.16 1.43
CA ASN A 6 6.75 19.19 1.67
C ASN A 6 6.38 18.38 0.42
N GLN A 7 6.43 18.99 -0.76
CA GLN A 7 6.19 18.28 -2.02
C GLN A 7 7.30 17.26 -2.31
N GLU A 8 8.57 17.62 -2.08
CA GLU A 8 9.71 16.71 -2.21
C GLU A 8 9.60 15.53 -1.24
N VAL A 9 9.22 15.77 0.03
CA VAL A 9 9.04 14.69 1.01
C VAL A 9 7.96 13.70 0.56
N ARG A 10 6.83 14.17 0.02
CA ARG A 10 5.79 13.28 -0.52
C ARG A 10 6.26 12.47 -1.72
N ILE A 11 7.03 13.05 -2.63
CA ILE A 11 7.63 12.33 -3.76
C ILE A 11 8.54 11.20 -3.25
N PHE A 12 9.40 11.49 -2.26
CA PHE A 12 10.26 10.46 -1.67
C PHE A 12 9.48 9.36 -0.94
N ALA A 13 8.37 9.70 -0.28
CA ALA A 13 7.52 8.71 0.38
C ALA A 13 6.84 7.76 -0.63
N ARG A 14 6.35 8.29 -1.76
CA ARG A 14 5.83 7.45 -2.86
C ARG A 14 6.91 6.53 -3.43
N GLU A 15 8.11 7.05 -3.66
CA GLU A 15 9.22 6.22 -4.15
C GLU A 15 9.61 5.13 -3.15
N LEU A 16 9.59 5.42 -1.85
CA LEU A 16 9.85 4.43 -0.81
C LEU A 16 8.80 3.30 -0.81
N ILE A 17 7.52 3.64 -1.01
CA ILE A 17 6.45 2.63 -1.16
C ILE A 17 6.73 1.73 -2.37
N ARG A 18 7.09 2.32 -3.53
CA ARG A 18 7.44 1.55 -4.73
C ARG A 18 8.60 0.60 -4.48
N VAL A 19 9.67 1.09 -3.84
CA VAL A 19 10.84 0.26 -3.49
C VAL A 19 10.44 -0.88 -2.55
N ARG A 20 9.57 -0.64 -1.57
CA ARG A 20 9.06 -1.69 -0.67
C ARG A 20 8.22 -2.72 -1.43
N LYS A 21 7.30 -2.31 -2.30
CA LYS A 21 6.49 -3.20 -3.15
C LYS A 21 7.39 -4.06 -4.07
N GLN A 22 8.39 -3.44 -4.70
CA GLN A 22 9.38 -4.15 -5.52
C GLN A 22 10.21 -5.15 -4.70
N SER A 23 10.69 -4.75 -3.51
CA SER A 23 11.44 -5.63 -2.62
C SER A 23 10.60 -6.84 -2.20
N ASN A 24 9.34 -6.63 -1.80
CA ASN A 24 8.42 -7.72 -1.46
C ASN A 24 8.21 -8.67 -2.64
N ARG A 25 8.01 -8.14 -3.86
CA ARG A 25 7.89 -8.96 -5.07
C ARG A 25 9.14 -9.81 -5.28
N LEU A 26 10.34 -9.23 -5.17
CA LEU A 26 11.61 -9.95 -5.32
C LEU A 26 11.79 -11.04 -4.25
N HIS A 27 11.39 -10.78 -3.00
CA HIS A 27 11.43 -11.78 -1.93
C HIS A 27 10.52 -12.97 -2.24
N THR A 28 9.28 -12.71 -2.69
CA THR A 28 8.34 -13.76 -3.09
C THR A 28 8.90 -14.56 -4.27
N SER A 29 9.44 -13.90 -5.29
CA SER A 29 10.04 -14.59 -6.44
C SER A 29 11.27 -15.42 -6.06
N LYS A 30 12.08 -14.96 -5.10
CA LYS A 30 13.19 -15.77 -4.57
C LYS A 30 12.68 -17.05 -3.90
N ALA A 31 11.59 -16.96 -3.13
CA ALA A 31 10.98 -18.14 -2.50
C ALA A 31 10.42 -19.11 -3.56
N GLN A 32 9.73 -18.60 -4.57
CA GLN A 32 9.23 -19.39 -5.70
C GLN A 32 10.35 -20.09 -6.47
N LEU A 33 11.48 -19.41 -6.74
CA LEU A 33 12.65 -20.02 -7.37
C LEU A 33 13.21 -21.19 -6.55
N ASN A 34 13.33 -21.01 -5.23
CA ASN A 34 13.81 -22.07 -4.35
C ASN A 34 12.84 -23.27 -4.33
N SER A 35 11.54 -23.00 -4.35
CA SER A 35 10.49 -24.03 -4.47
C SER A 35 10.67 -24.84 -5.76
N VAL A 36 10.78 -24.17 -6.91
CA VAL A 36 11.03 -24.81 -8.22
C VAL A 36 12.30 -25.65 -8.17
N GLN A 37 13.40 -25.11 -7.64
CA GLN A 37 14.66 -25.83 -7.54
C GLN A 37 14.54 -27.13 -6.72
N MET A 38 13.82 -27.09 -5.59
CA MET A 38 13.57 -28.28 -4.76
C MET A 38 12.72 -29.31 -5.50
N GLN A 39 11.59 -28.88 -6.07
CA GLN A 39 10.65 -29.77 -6.75
C GLN A 39 11.27 -30.41 -8.01
N VAL A 40 12.08 -29.66 -8.77
CA VAL A 40 12.82 -30.20 -9.92
C VAL A 40 13.85 -31.24 -9.48
N ASN A 41 14.62 -30.96 -8.41
CA ASN A 41 15.59 -31.93 -7.86
C ASN A 41 14.90 -33.20 -7.36
N GLU A 42 13.73 -33.06 -6.74
CA GLU A 42 12.89 -34.19 -6.32
C GLU A 42 12.45 -35.01 -7.54
N ALA A 43 11.91 -34.37 -8.58
CA ALA A 43 11.48 -35.05 -9.80
C ALA A 43 12.62 -35.87 -10.46
N PHE A 44 13.83 -35.31 -10.52
CA PHE A 44 15.01 -36.04 -11.02
C PHE A 44 15.44 -37.18 -10.09
N SER A 45 15.32 -37.02 -8.78
CA SER A 45 15.65 -38.05 -7.80
C SER A 45 14.66 -39.23 -7.88
N VAL A 46 13.36 -38.93 -7.98
CA VAL A 46 12.30 -39.93 -8.19
C VAL A 46 12.54 -40.70 -9.50
N ARG A 47 12.86 -40.00 -10.60
CA ARG A 47 13.24 -40.65 -11.86
C ARG A 47 14.40 -41.64 -11.70
N LYS A 48 15.41 -41.28 -10.93
CA LYS A 48 16.58 -42.14 -10.71
C LYS A 48 16.24 -43.41 -9.91
N ILE A 49 15.28 -43.33 -8.99
CA ILE A 49 14.88 -44.43 -8.11
C ILE A 49 13.83 -45.32 -8.78
N GLU A 50 12.76 -44.72 -9.29
CA GLU A 50 11.57 -45.41 -9.80
C GLU A 50 11.61 -45.60 -11.33
N GLY A 51 12.49 -44.90 -12.04
CA GLY A 51 12.56 -44.91 -13.51
C GLY A 51 11.50 -44.02 -14.19
N SER A 52 10.49 -43.55 -13.47
CA SER A 52 9.43 -42.67 -13.95
C SER A 52 9.54 -41.25 -13.38
N ILE A 53 9.21 -40.25 -14.19
CA ILE A 53 8.95 -38.88 -13.72
C ILE A 53 7.44 -38.75 -13.48
N LYS A 54 7.05 -38.19 -12.34
CA LYS A 54 5.68 -37.73 -12.11
C LYS A 54 5.59 -36.27 -12.53
N ALA A 55 4.64 -35.95 -13.42
CA ALA A 55 4.37 -34.58 -13.78
C ALA A 55 3.80 -33.79 -12.58
N SER A 56 4.23 -32.55 -12.41
CA SER A 56 3.78 -31.66 -11.32
C SER A 56 3.21 -30.37 -11.87
N THR A 57 1.91 -30.16 -11.65
CA THR A 57 1.22 -28.91 -11.95
C THR A 57 1.68 -27.76 -11.02
N GLY A 58 2.20 -28.09 -9.82
CA GLY A 58 2.75 -27.12 -8.88
C GLY A 58 4.01 -26.44 -9.40
N ILE A 59 4.96 -27.22 -9.96
CA ILE A 59 6.18 -26.69 -10.59
C ILE A 59 5.81 -25.71 -11.70
N MET A 60 4.82 -26.07 -12.52
CA MET A 60 4.40 -25.24 -13.65
C MET A 60 3.83 -23.89 -13.21
N LYS A 61 3.02 -23.86 -12.14
CA LYS A 61 2.49 -22.61 -11.59
C LYS A 61 3.60 -21.69 -11.09
N ASP A 62 4.56 -22.24 -10.35
CA ASP A 62 5.68 -21.47 -9.80
C ASP A 62 6.61 -20.97 -10.92
N VAL A 63 6.83 -21.76 -11.97
CA VAL A 63 7.61 -21.30 -13.15
C VAL A 63 6.87 -20.19 -13.89
N ASN A 64 5.55 -20.28 -14.06
CA ASN A 64 4.75 -19.24 -14.73
C ASN A 64 4.78 -17.91 -13.97
N SER A 65 4.67 -17.93 -12.62
CA SER A 65 4.79 -16.69 -11.83
C SER A 65 6.15 -16.03 -11.98
N LEU A 66 7.22 -16.82 -12.16
CA LEU A 66 8.58 -16.32 -12.38
C LEU A 66 8.83 -15.79 -13.78
N VAL A 67 8.18 -16.33 -14.81
CA VAL A 67 8.24 -15.80 -16.19
C VAL A 67 7.73 -14.36 -16.27
N ARG A 68 6.81 -13.97 -15.37
CA ARG A 68 6.25 -12.62 -15.30
C ARG A 68 7.23 -11.57 -14.76
N LEU A 69 8.36 -11.97 -14.16
CA LEU A 69 9.42 -11.04 -13.80
C LEU A 69 10.25 -10.72 -15.04
N PRO A 70 10.31 -9.45 -15.49
CA PRO A 70 11.01 -9.06 -16.73
C PRO A 70 12.46 -9.55 -16.79
N GLU A 71 13.13 -9.58 -15.64
CA GLU A 71 14.53 -9.98 -15.51
C GLU A 71 14.73 -11.49 -15.67
N LEU A 72 13.69 -12.30 -15.45
CA LEU A 72 13.73 -13.77 -15.47
C LEU A 72 12.96 -14.38 -16.65
N THR A 73 12.17 -13.59 -17.38
CA THR A 73 11.28 -14.07 -18.46
C THR A 73 12.00 -14.97 -19.47
N GLY A 74 13.19 -14.58 -19.91
CA GLY A 74 13.96 -15.35 -20.90
C GLY A 74 14.36 -16.73 -20.38
N THR A 75 15.10 -16.75 -19.27
CA THR A 75 15.65 -17.97 -18.68
C THR A 75 14.57 -18.91 -18.16
N MET A 76 13.50 -18.39 -17.57
CA MET A 76 12.39 -19.20 -17.07
C MET A 76 11.54 -19.80 -18.19
N ARG A 77 11.41 -19.12 -19.33
CA ARG A 77 10.73 -19.67 -20.50
C ARG A 77 11.51 -20.82 -21.13
N GLU A 78 12.84 -20.69 -21.21
CA GLU A 78 13.73 -21.78 -21.63
C GLU A 78 13.62 -22.98 -20.69
N LEU A 79 13.75 -22.75 -19.38
CA LEU A 79 13.58 -23.77 -18.35
C LEU A 79 12.22 -24.46 -18.46
N SER A 80 11.13 -23.71 -18.64
CA SER A 80 9.79 -24.26 -18.84
C SER A 80 9.72 -25.18 -20.05
N SER A 81 10.34 -24.80 -21.17
CA SER A 81 10.36 -25.66 -22.37
C SER A 81 11.14 -26.95 -22.12
N GLU A 82 12.27 -26.88 -21.42
CA GLU A 82 13.08 -28.05 -21.10
C GLU A 82 12.40 -28.99 -20.10
N LEU A 83 11.76 -28.46 -19.06
CA LEU A 83 11.00 -29.24 -18.09
C LEU A 83 9.79 -29.92 -18.73
N MET A 84 9.13 -29.26 -19.70
CA MET A 84 8.04 -29.87 -20.50
C MET A 84 8.56 -31.02 -21.35
N LYS A 85 9.68 -30.83 -22.07
CA LYS A 85 10.33 -31.90 -22.84
C LYS A 85 10.80 -33.06 -21.96
N ALA A 86 11.21 -32.78 -20.72
CA ALA A 86 11.60 -33.79 -19.74
C ALA A 86 10.40 -34.57 -19.17
N GLY A 87 9.17 -34.14 -19.44
CA GLY A 87 7.94 -34.73 -18.87
C GLY A 87 7.72 -34.39 -17.40
N ILE A 88 8.39 -33.35 -16.87
CA ILE A 88 8.27 -32.90 -15.47
C ILE A 88 7.03 -32.00 -15.30
N ILE A 89 6.69 -31.25 -16.33
CA ILE A 89 5.49 -30.40 -16.37
C ILE A 89 4.65 -30.76 -17.60
N GLU A 90 3.33 -30.76 -17.43
CA GLU A 90 2.36 -31.07 -18.47
C GLU A 90 2.08 -29.85 -19.35
N GLU A 91 1.75 -30.08 -20.62
CA GLU A 91 1.25 -29.04 -21.51
C GLU A 91 -0.20 -28.70 -21.12
N MET A 92 -0.37 -27.80 -20.16
CA MET A 92 -1.67 -27.18 -19.93
C MET A 92 -1.90 -26.12 -21.01
N VAL A 93 -3.03 -26.23 -21.72
CA VAL A 93 -3.53 -25.15 -22.57
C VAL A 93 -3.73 -23.92 -21.68
N ASP A 94 -3.20 -22.81 -22.15
CA ASP A 94 -2.97 -21.56 -21.43
C ASP A 94 -4.29 -20.95 -20.91
N ASP A 95 -4.76 -21.37 -19.72
CA ASP A 95 -5.78 -20.64 -18.95
C ASP A 95 -5.15 -19.40 -18.28
N THR A 96 -4.43 -18.59 -19.06
CA THR A 96 -3.72 -17.37 -18.60
C THR A 96 -4.65 -16.23 -18.21
N LEU A 97 -5.96 -16.46 -18.15
CA LEU A 97 -6.95 -15.46 -17.77
C LEU A 97 -7.12 -15.26 -16.26
N MET A 98 -6.52 -16.10 -15.41
CA MET A 98 -6.82 -16.10 -13.96
C MET A 98 -5.74 -15.51 -13.04
N ASP A 99 -5.00 -14.48 -13.46
CA ASP A 99 -4.27 -13.64 -12.48
C ASP A 99 -3.80 -12.29 -13.07
N ALA A 100 -4.65 -11.64 -13.87
CA ALA A 100 -4.44 -10.25 -14.28
C ALA A 100 -4.94 -9.24 -13.22
N GLU A 101 -5.22 -9.70 -12.00
CA GLU A 101 -5.68 -8.90 -10.86
C GLU A 101 -4.55 -8.13 -10.15
N GLY A 102 -3.35 -8.05 -10.75
CA GLY A 102 -2.20 -7.37 -10.16
C GLY A 102 -1.69 -6.15 -10.93
N LEU A 103 -2.38 -5.73 -11.99
CA LEU A 103 -2.16 -4.44 -12.64
C LEU A 103 -3.19 -3.43 -12.15
N GLU A 104 -3.51 -3.45 -10.85
CA GLU A 104 -4.03 -2.24 -10.23
C GLU A 104 -2.92 -1.19 -10.40
N GLU A 105 -3.14 -0.27 -11.33
CA GLU A 105 -2.58 1.08 -11.29
C GLU A 105 -2.99 1.65 -9.93
N ASP A 106 -2.23 1.29 -8.89
CA ASP A 106 -2.24 1.95 -7.61
C ASP A 106 -1.80 3.39 -7.89
N GLU A 107 -2.77 4.27 -8.11
CA GLU A 107 -2.67 5.59 -7.52
C GLU A 107 -2.27 5.34 -6.06
N GLU A 108 -0.98 5.51 -5.76
CA GLU A 108 -0.46 5.29 -4.42
C GLU A 108 -1.34 6.09 -3.47
N ALA A 109 -2.20 5.39 -2.72
CA ALA A 109 -3.23 6.06 -1.95
C ALA A 109 -2.55 7.11 -1.08
N GLU A 110 -3.00 8.36 -1.15
CA GLU A 110 -2.42 9.44 -0.35
C GLU A 110 -2.40 9.06 1.15
N GLU A 111 -3.34 8.20 1.58
CA GLU A 111 -3.35 7.56 2.90
C GLU A 111 -2.12 6.67 3.18
N GLU A 112 -1.65 5.87 2.22
CA GLU A 112 -0.44 5.04 2.37
C GLU A 112 0.80 5.94 2.49
N VAL A 113 0.85 7.02 1.70
CA VAL A 113 1.92 8.03 1.75
C VAL A 113 1.93 8.70 3.12
N ASP A 114 0.79 9.20 3.60
CA ASP A 114 0.68 9.86 4.90
C ASP A 114 1.02 8.91 6.05
N LYS A 115 0.63 7.64 5.96
CA LYS A 115 1.02 6.61 6.93
C LYS A 115 2.54 6.44 6.99
N VAL A 116 3.19 6.26 5.84
CA VAL A 116 4.66 6.10 5.76
C VAL A 116 5.38 7.34 6.28
N LEU A 117 4.90 8.54 5.94
CA LEU A 117 5.44 9.79 6.47
C LEU A 117 5.29 9.86 7.99
N SER A 118 4.12 9.53 8.52
CA SER A 118 3.86 9.52 9.95
C SER A 118 4.79 8.55 10.68
N ASP A 119 4.99 7.34 10.14
CA ASP A 119 5.81 6.30 10.77
C ASP A 119 7.30 6.70 10.80
N ILE A 120 7.81 7.33 9.73
CA ILE A 120 9.20 7.77 9.66
C ILE A 120 9.44 9.02 10.52
N LEU A 121 8.49 9.94 10.55
CA LEU A 121 8.62 11.21 11.27
C LEU A 121 8.38 11.05 12.78
N LYS A 122 7.60 10.05 13.22
CA LYS A 122 7.41 9.70 14.64
C LYS A 122 8.75 9.47 15.35
N ASP A 123 9.72 8.83 14.68
CA ASP A 123 11.02 8.52 15.27
C ASP A 123 11.99 9.71 15.30
N ARG A 124 11.71 10.81 14.57
CA ARG A 124 12.61 11.96 14.42
C ARG A 124 12.09 13.28 14.95
N LEU A 125 10.81 13.38 15.30
CA LEU A 125 10.27 14.54 15.99
C LEU A 125 10.58 14.41 17.49
N PRO A 126 11.36 15.32 18.11
CA PRO A 126 11.39 15.39 19.56
C PRO A 126 9.96 15.62 20.05
N ALA A 127 9.63 15.04 21.21
CA ALA A 127 8.31 15.07 21.86
C ALA A 127 7.73 16.49 22.16
N SER A 128 8.30 17.56 21.60
CA SER A 128 7.81 18.94 21.73
C SER A 128 6.91 19.42 20.58
N LYS A 129 6.58 18.57 19.59
CA LYS A 129 5.57 18.89 18.56
C LYS A 129 4.46 17.86 18.39
N ALA A 130 4.31 16.94 19.34
CA ALA A 130 3.15 16.05 19.42
C ALA A 130 1.97 16.71 20.18
N LYS A 131 1.74 18.00 19.93
CA LYS A 131 0.50 18.68 20.30
C LYS A 131 0.14 19.72 19.25
N GLU A 132 -0.25 19.23 18.09
CA GLU A 132 -1.33 19.85 17.32
C GLU A 132 -2.59 19.00 17.55
N GLU A 133 -2.94 18.79 18.83
CA GLU A 133 -4.33 18.54 19.18
C GLU A 133 -5.02 19.91 19.23
N GLU A 134 -6.00 20.06 18.34
CA GLU A 134 -7.06 21.07 18.36
C GLU A 134 -6.58 22.53 18.31
N LEU A 135 -6.32 23.00 17.08
CA LEU A 135 -6.72 24.36 16.75
C LEU A 135 -8.24 24.45 16.98
N PRO A 136 -8.74 25.30 17.90
CA PRO A 136 -10.16 25.58 17.91
C PRO A 136 -10.50 26.13 16.53
N SER A 137 -11.40 25.42 15.84
CA SER A 137 -12.08 25.95 14.67
C SER A 137 -12.60 27.33 15.07
N VAL A 138 -11.99 28.37 14.52
CA VAL A 138 -12.57 29.71 14.54
C VAL A 138 -13.85 29.55 13.74
N ALA A 139 -14.95 29.35 14.47
CA ALA A 139 -16.28 29.45 13.95
C ALA A 139 -16.37 30.81 13.25
N GLN A 140 -16.68 30.76 11.96
CA GLN A 140 -17.21 31.93 11.28
C GLN A 140 -18.45 32.42 12.05
N PRO A 141 -18.70 33.74 12.09
CA PRO A 141 -19.68 34.33 12.97
C PRO A 141 -21.08 33.78 12.67
N ALA A 142 -21.72 33.19 13.68
CA ALA A 142 -23.17 33.14 13.74
C ALA A 142 -23.63 34.52 14.22
N GLU A 143 -24.05 35.35 13.28
CA GLU A 143 -24.45 36.75 13.47
C GLU A 143 -25.92 36.90 13.95
N GLU A 144 -26.55 35.87 14.54
CA GLU A 144 -28.00 35.90 14.82
C GLU A 144 -28.41 35.66 16.29
N GLU A 145 -27.49 35.49 17.25
CA GLU A 145 -27.86 35.29 18.67
C GLU A 145 -27.45 36.43 19.64
N GLU A 146 -26.73 37.47 19.20
CA GLU A 146 -26.34 38.59 20.09
C GLU A 146 -27.31 39.80 20.12
N GLU A 147 -28.31 39.86 19.23
CA GLU A 147 -29.26 40.99 19.18
C GLU A 147 -30.37 40.88 20.24
N ASP A 148 -30.90 39.67 20.49
CA ASP A 148 -31.98 39.46 21.48
C ASP A 148 -31.52 39.75 22.93
N ASP A 149 -30.29 39.37 23.28
CA ASP A 149 -29.73 39.60 24.62
C ASP A 149 -29.43 41.08 24.90
N GLN A 150 -29.16 41.88 23.85
CA GLN A 150 -28.92 43.32 23.98
C GLN A 150 -30.21 44.12 24.19
N GLU A 151 -31.32 43.74 23.54
CA GLU A 151 -32.62 44.40 23.72
C GLU A 151 -33.21 44.17 25.12
N GLU A 152 -33.14 42.95 25.65
CA GLU A 152 -33.60 42.66 27.01
C GLU A 152 -32.78 43.41 28.07
N MET A 153 -31.46 43.50 27.88
CA MET A 153 -30.58 44.23 28.81
C MET A 153 -30.86 45.74 28.79
N LEU A 154 -31.16 46.33 27.62
CA LEU A 154 -31.54 47.74 27.49
C LEU A 154 -32.91 48.03 28.08
N ALA A 155 -33.88 47.13 27.94
CA ALA A 155 -35.20 47.26 28.56
C ALA A 155 -35.10 47.24 30.10
N GLN A 156 -34.26 46.37 30.65
CA GLN A 156 -34.02 46.30 32.10
C GLN A 156 -33.34 47.58 32.64
N MET A 157 -32.44 48.19 31.86
CA MET A 157 -31.83 49.48 32.22
C MET A 157 -32.82 50.65 32.17
N ARG A 158 -33.75 50.66 31.20
CA ARG A 158 -34.81 51.69 31.13
C ARG A 158 -35.77 51.63 32.31
N GLY A 159 -36.21 50.43 32.72
CA GLY A 159 -37.09 50.26 33.88
C GLY A 159 -36.46 50.73 35.20
N ARG A 160 -35.15 50.52 35.38
CA ARG A 160 -34.41 51.03 36.55
C ARG A 160 -34.31 52.56 36.57
N LEU A 161 -34.20 53.19 35.40
CA LEU A 161 -34.13 54.65 35.29
C LEU A 161 -35.48 55.33 35.52
N GLU A 162 -36.59 54.71 35.12
CA GLU A 162 -37.94 55.24 35.42
C GLU A 162 -38.29 55.15 36.90
N ALA A 163 -37.86 54.09 37.60
CA ALA A 163 -38.05 53.95 39.04
C ALA A 163 -37.30 55.02 39.87
N LEU A 164 -36.26 55.65 39.31
CA LEU A 164 -35.51 56.74 39.93
C LEU A 164 -36.07 58.14 39.57
N LYS A 165 -37.08 58.20 38.71
CA LYS A 165 -37.71 59.44 38.24
C LYS A 165 -39.12 59.66 38.81
N SER A 166 -39.59 58.77 39.70
CA SER A 166 -40.81 58.94 40.51
C SER A 166 -40.48 59.27 41.96
#